data_AF-A0AA90U4K2-F1
#
_entry.id   AF-A0AA90U4K2-F1
#
_cell.length_a   1.000
_cell.length_b   1.000
_cell.length_c   1.000
_cell.angle_alpha   90.00
_cell.angle_beta   90.00
_cell.angle_gamma   90.00
#
_symmetry.space_group_name_H-M   'P 1'
#
loop_
_entity.id
_entity.type
_entity.pdbx_description
1 polymer ?
#
loop_
_entity_poly.entity_id
_entity_poly.type
_entity_poly.pdbx_seq_one_letter_code
_entity_poly.pdbx_strand_id
1 'polypeptide(L)'
;MYQLFSSLLNSGIPPKEILYYSLDDVSSDLEDLINSYFEKVLNPHPASANNTYVFLDEIQKVRNWENKIKIIYDLYSGIKFILFGSASLNVRRRSFKTLAGRVFLPEG
;
A
#
# COMPACT_ATOMS: atom_id res chain seq x y z
N MET A 1 11.40 -0.20 -5.86
CA MET A 1 9.97 0.20 -5.90
C MET A 1 9.42 0.26 -7.33
N TYR A 2 9.82 1.22 -8.20
CA TYR A 2 9.30 1.31 -9.58
C TYR A 2 9.40 0.01 -10.39
N GLN A 3 10.57 -0.66 -10.36
CA GLN A 3 10.76 -1.93 -11.07
C GLN A 3 9.85 -3.05 -10.54
N LEU A 4 9.64 -3.12 -9.23
CA LEU A 4 8.77 -4.12 -8.61
C LEU A 4 7.31 -3.88 -9.02
N PHE A 5 6.82 -2.64 -8.92
CA PHE A 5 5.47 -2.31 -9.36
C PHE A 5 5.25 -2.51 -10.86
N SER A 6 6.22 -2.10 -11.68
CA SER A 6 6.20 -2.37 -13.13
C SER A 6 6.18 -3.87 -13.43
N SER A 7 6.93 -4.66 -12.67
CA SER A 7 6.93 -6.12 -12.78
C SER A 7 5.58 -6.73 -12.38
N LEU A 8 4.93 -6.22 -11.33
CA LEU A 8 3.61 -6.69 -10.90
C LEU A 8 2.55 -6.42 -11.96
N LEU A 9 2.53 -5.20 -12.51
CA LEU A 9 1.64 -4.85 -13.63
C LEU A 9 1.91 -5.73 -14.86
N ASN A 10 3.18 -5.93 -15.22
CA ASN A 10 3.55 -6.78 -16.35
C ASN A 10 3.23 -8.26 -16.11
N SER A 11 3.15 -8.72 -14.85
CA SER A 11 2.73 -10.09 -14.51
C SER A 11 1.21 -10.31 -14.57
N GLY A 12 0.43 -9.27 -14.92
CA GLY A 12 -1.02 -9.36 -15.05
C GLY A 12 -1.79 -9.16 -13.74
N ILE A 13 -1.14 -8.67 -12.68
CA ILE A 13 -1.85 -8.27 -11.45
C ILE A 13 -2.71 -7.04 -11.79
N PRO A 14 -4.04 -7.08 -11.51
CA PRO A 14 -4.91 -5.94 -11.73
C PRO A 14 -4.43 -4.73 -10.93
N PRO A 15 -4.42 -3.51 -11.50
CA PRO A 15 -3.99 -2.32 -10.77
C PRO A 15 -4.76 -2.10 -9.46
N LYS A 16 -6.06 -2.42 -9.42
CA LYS A 16 -6.91 -2.35 -8.22
C LYS A 16 -6.43 -3.23 -7.05
N GLU A 17 -5.60 -4.24 -7.32
CA GLU A 17 -5.02 -5.11 -6.30
C GLU A 17 -3.65 -4.59 -5.83
N ILE A 18 -3.21 -3.44 -6.32
CA ILE A 18 -1.93 -2.82 -5.97
C ILE A 18 -2.19 -1.45 -5.34
N LEU A 19 -2.03 -1.36 -4.01
CA LEU A 19 -2.05 -0.10 -3.28
C LEU A 19 -0.64 0.47 -3.15
N TYR A 20 -0.52 1.77 -3.32
CA TYR A 20 0.63 2.53 -2.85
C TYR A 20 0.20 3.71 -2.01
N TYR A 21 0.83 3.83 -0.85
CA TYR A 21 0.64 4.95 0.05
C TYR A 21 1.98 5.45 0.60
N SER A 22 2.13 6.77 0.65
CA SER A 22 3.30 7.42 1.21
C SER A 22 2.93 8.07 2.54
N LEU A 23 3.60 7.64 3.61
CA LEU A 23 3.40 8.11 4.98
C LEU A 23 4.30 9.32 5.28
N ASP A 24 4.62 10.13 4.28
CA ASP A 24 5.47 11.30 4.48
C ASP A 24 4.74 12.41 5.28
N ASP A 25 3.42 12.49 5.09
CA ASP A 25 2.51 13.58 5.53
C ASP A 25 1.43 13.05 6.51
N VAL A 26 1.83 12.27 7.51
CA VAL A 26 0.87 11.56 8.37
C VAL A 26 0.15 12.52 9.33
N SER A 27 -0.98 13.07 8.89
CA SER A 27 -2.03 13.62 9.76
C SER A 27 -3.10 12.59 10.13
N SER A 28 -3.20 11.48 9.39
CA SER A 28 -4.27 10.49 9.49
C SER A 28 -3.75 9.17 10.05
N ASP A 29 -4.52 8.51 10.93
CA ASP A 29 -4.13 7.24 11.54
C ASP A 29 -3.98 6.16 10.45
N LEU A 30 -2.84 5.46 10.45
CA LEU A 30 -2.53 4.39 9.49
C LEU A 30 -3.65 3.33 9.45
N GLU A 31 -4.28 3.10 10.60
CA GLU A 31 -5.34 2.11 10.77
C GLU A 31 -6.61 2.49 10.01
N ASP A 32 -7.03 3.76 10.09
CA ASP A 32 -8.20 4.28 9.36
C ASP A 32 -7.96 4.25 7.85
N LEU A 33 -6.76 4.64 7.40
CA LEU A 33 -6.40 4.58 5.98
C LEU A 33 -6.53 3.16 5.45
N ILE A 34 -5.93 2.21 6.17
CA ILE A 34 -5.87 0.82 5.76
C ILE A 34 -7.28 0.21 5.79
N ASN A 35 -8.06 0.44 6.85
CA ASN A 35 -9.44 0.00 6.95
C ASN A 35 -10.30 0.58 5.81
N SER A 36 -10.18 1.87 5.53
CA SER A 36 -10.95 2.51 4.45
C SER A 36 -10.57 1.96 3.07
N TYR A 37 -9.28 1.70 2.83
CA TYR A 37 -8.84 1.03 1.61
C TYR A 37 -9.43 -0.38 1.50
N PHE A 38 -9.44 -1.15 2.60
CA PHE A 38 -10.01 -2.49 2.61
C PHE A 38 -11.50 -2.50 2.31
N GLU A 39 -12.26 -1.65 3.01
CA GLU A 39 -13.69 -1.54 2.81
C GLU A 39 -14.05 -1.10 1.39
N LYS A 40 -13.30 -0.14 0.83
CA LYS A 40 -13.61 0.46 -0.47
C LYS A 40 -13.07 -0.31 -1.67
N VAL A 41 -11.89 -0.94 -1.56
CA VAL A 41 -11.16 -1.47 -2.72
C VAL A 41 -11.18 -2.99 -2.76
N LEU A 42 -11.14 -3.67 -1.61
CA LEU A 42 -11.06 -5.14 -1.58
C LEU A 42 -12.40 -5.84 -1.39
N ASN A 43 -13.48 -5.10 -1.15
CA ASN A 43 -14.82 -5.63 -0.88
C ASN A 43 -14.83 -6.45 0.44
N PRO A 44 -15.98 -6.61 1.14
CA PRO A 44 -16.03 -7.25 2.46
C PRO A 44 -15.80 -8.78 2.43
N HIS A 45 -15.36 -9.35 1.30
CA HIS A 45 -15.01 -10.76 1.19
C HIS A 45 -13.49 -10.94 1.20
N PRO A 46 -12.86 -11.20 2.37
CA PRO A 46 -11.42 -11.44 2.47
C PRO A 46 -10.92 -12.59 1.57
N ALA A 47 -11.80 -13.51 1.18
CA ALA A 47 -11.51 -14.58 0.22
C ALA A 47 -11.20 -14.10 -1.21
N SER A 48 -11.57 -12.86 -1.58
CA SER A 48 -11.25 -12.26 -2.89
C SER A 48 -9.92 -11.50 -2.92
N ALA A 49 -9.30 -11.24 -1.76
CA ALA A 49 -8.06 -10.47 -1.66
C ALA A 49 -6.80 -11.29 -1.99
N ASN A 50 -6.93 -12.40 -2.74
CA ASN A 50 -5.81 -13.22 -3.16
C ASN A 50 -4.91 -12.42 -4.10
N ASN A 51 -3.69 -12.09 -3.65
CA ASN A 51 -2.66 -11.32 -4.36
C ASN A 51 -2.80 -9.80 -4.31
N THR A 52 -3.29 -9.26 -3.19
CA THR A 52 -3.21 -7.81 -2.98
C THR A 52 -1.80 -7.41 -2.54
N TYR A 53 -1.22 -6.41 -3.20
CA TYR A 53 0.07 -5.82 -2.83
C TYR A 53 -0.14 -4.44 -2.22
N VAL A 54 0.38 -4.22 -1.01
CA VAL A 54 0.29 -2.94 -0.31
C VAL A 54 1.69 -2.38 -0.10
N PHE A 55 2.00 -1.31 -0.81
CA PHE A 55 3.27 -0.58 -0.74
C PHE A 55 3.13 0.59 0.23
N LEU A 56 3.87 0.56 1.34
CA LEU A 56 3.92 1.66 2.32
C LEU A 56 5.32 2.27 2.31
N ASP A 57 5.40 3.53 1.90
CA ASP A 57 6.63 4.32 1.96
C ASP A 57 6.66 5.18 3.22
N GLU A 58 7.86 5.40 3.79
CA GLU A 58 8.06 6.13 5.06
C GLU A 58 7.39 5.50 6.29
N ILE A 59 7.24 4.17 6.33
CA ILE A 59 6.56 3.47 7.43
C ILE A 59 7.16 3.75 8.81
N GLN A 60 8.46 4.05 8.88
CA GLN A 60 9.17 4.40 10.11
C GLN A 60 8.68 5.70 10.76
N LYS A 61 7.95 6.55 10.03
CA LYS A 61 7.30 7.74 10.58
C LYS A 61 6.05 7.40 11.40
N VAL A 62 5.47 6.21 11.18
CA VAL A 62 4.29 5.76 11.92
C VAL A 62 4.72 5.13 13.26
N ARG A 63 4.15 5.63 14.35
CA ARG A 63 4.38 5.06 15.68
C ARG A 63 3.76 3.66 15.78
N ASN A 64 4.50 2.71 16.34
CA ASN A 64 4.05 1.33 16.55
C ASN A 64 3.59 0.62 15.27
N TRP A 65 4.19 0.97 14.13
CA TRP A 65 3.80 0.46 12.81
C TRP A 65 3.89 -1.06 12.72
N GLU A 66 4.90 -1.68 13.36
CA GLU A 66 5.13 -3.13 13.33
C GLU A 66 3.91 -3.89 13.87
N ASN A 67 3.37 -3.44 15.02
CA ASN A 67 2.20 -4.07 15.62
C ASN A 67 0.95 -3.84 14.78
N LYS A 68 0.75 -2.64 14.23
CA LYS A 68 -0.38 -2.34 13.33
C LYS A 68 -0.35 -3.27 12.11
N ILE A 69 0.80 -3.38 11.43
CA ILE A 69 0.95 -4.26 10.27
C ILE A 69 0.72 -5.73 10.64
N LYS A 70 1.23 -6.18 11.79
CA LYS A 70 1.01 -7.55 12.25
C LYS A 70 -0.49 -7.87 12.42
N ILE A 71 -1.24 -6.99 13.10
CA ILE A 71 -2.69 -7.16 13.28
C ILE A 71 -3.37 -7.31 11.93
N ILE A 72 -3.05 -6.44 10.97
CA ILE A 72 -3.65 -6.47 9.64
C ILE A 72 -3.25 -7.75 8.89
N TYR A 73 -1.99 -8.15 8.95
CA TYR A 73 -1.51 -9.37 8.30
C TYR A 73 -2.20 -10.62 8.86
N ASP A 74 -2.42 -10.68 10.18
CA ASP A 74 -3.14 -11.79 10.84
C ASP A 74 -4.63 -11.80 10.45
N LEU A 75 -5.24 -10.63 10.20
CA LEU A 75 -6.63 -10.51 9.76
C LEU A 75 -6.83 -10.84 8.27
N TYR A 76 -5.81 -10.62 7.43
CA TYR A 76 -5.94 -10.71 5.98
C TYR A 76 -4.78 -11.50 5.34
N SER A 77 -4.97 -12.82 5.19
CA SER A 77 -3.96 -13.74 4.66
C SER A 77 -3.63 -13.58 3.16
N GLY A 78 -4.43 -12.84 2.39
CA GLY A 78 -4.23 -12.60 0.96
C GLY A 78 -3.26 -11.46 0.61
N ILE A 79 -2.77 -10.74 1.62
CA ILE A 79 -2.08 -9.46 1.46
C ILE A 79 -0.57 -9.61 1.58
N LYS A 80 0.14 -8.98 0.65
CA LYS A 80 1.59 -8.85 0.67
C LYS A 80 1.96 -7.40 0.94
N PHE A 81 2.46 -7.14 2.14
CA PHE A 81 3.00 -5.83 2.51
C PHE A 81 4.43 -5.67 1.98
N ILE A 82 4.69 -4.52 1.35
CA ILE A 82 6.02 -4.10 0.94
C ILE A 82 6.30 -2.76 1.60
N LEU A 83 7.14 -2.80 2.63
CA LEU A 83 7.41 -1.68 3.52
C LEU A 83 8.75 -1.04 3.16
N PHE A 84 8.79 0.30 3.08
CA PHE A 84 10.00 1.06 2.78
C PHE A 84 10.19 2.15 3.82
N GLY A 85 11.46 2.42 4.17
CA GLY A 85 11.78 3.46 5.15
C GLY A 85 13.12 4.14 4.93
N SER A 86 13.24 4.92 3.85
CA SER A 86 14.47 5.62 3.52
C SER A 86 14.20 6.97 2.86
N ALA A 87 14.78 8.02 3.44
CA ALA A 87 14.78 9.39 2.93
C ALA A 87 15.40 9.52 1.51
N SER A 88 16.15 8.53 1.03
CA SER A 88 16.91 8.58 -0.23
C SER A 88 16.07 8.34 -1.49
N LEU A 89 14.74 8.19 -1.36
CA LEU A 89 13.82 7.77 -2.43
C LEU A 89 13.08 8.91 -3.15
N ASN A 90 13.43 10.17 -2.91
CA ASN A 90 12.64 11.31 -3.38
C ASN A 90 12.46 11.36 -4.93
N VAL A 91 13.47 10.94 -5.70
CA VAL A 91 13.37 10.86 -7.18
C VAL A 91 12.46 9.71 -7.63
N ARG A 92 12.47 8.57 -6.93
CA ARG A 92 11.64 7.40 -7.29
C ARG A 92 10.18 7.59 -6.90
N ARG A 93 9.89 8.36 -5.83
CA ARG A 93 8.52 8.69 -5.39
C ARG A 93 7.74 9.44 -6.47
N ARG A 94 8.35 10.43 -7.13
CA ARG A 94 7.65 11.20 -8.18
C ARG A 94 7.27 10.32 -9.36
N SER A 95 8.21 9.49 -9.84
CA SER A 95 7.93 8.51 -10.90
C SER A 95 6.86 7.51 -10.50
N PHE A 96 6.84 7.09 -9.23
CA PHE A 96 5.83 6.18 -8.72
C PHE A 96 4.47 6.84 -8.56
N LYS A 97 4.39 8.08 -8.04
CA LYS A 97 3.14 8.83 -7.90
C LYS A 97 2.48 9.09 -9.26
N THR A 98 3.28 9.37 -10.30
CA THR A 98 2.80 9.44 -11.68
C THR A 98 2.25 8.11 -12.21
N LEU A 99 2.83 6.99 -11.78
CA LEU A 99 2.40 5.65 -12.20
C LEU A 99 1.17 5.17 -11.41
N ALA A 100 1.18 5.42 -10.10
CA ALA A 100 0.13 5.12 -9.14
C ALA A 100 -1.07 6.04 -9.31
N GLY A 101 -0.93 7.27 -9.83
CA GLY A 101 -2.07 8.11 -10.20
C GLY A 101 -2.93 7.56 -11.35
N ARG A 102 -2.48 6.47 -12.01
CA ARG A 102 -3.29 5.67 -12.94
C ARG A 102 -4.00 4.50 -12.25
N VAL A 103 -3.79 4.38 -10.93
CA VAL A 103 -4.25 3.32 -10.04
C VAL A 103 -4.91 4.01 -8.82
N PHE A 104 -5.71 3.30 -8.04
CA PHE A 104 -6.50 3.92 -6.98
C PHE A 104 -5.58 4.59 -5.93
N LEU A 105 -5.55 5.92 -5.88
CA LEU A 105 -5.07 6.68 -4.75
C LEU A 105 -6.31 7.09 -3.96
N PRO A 106 -6.53 6.61 -2.73
CA PRO A 106 -7.51 7.24 -1.87
C PRO A 106 -7.02 8.67 -1.64
N GLU A 107 -7.65 9.64 -2.30
CA GLU A 107 -7.46 11.04 -1.97
C GLU A 107 -7.95 11.22 -0.52
N GLY A 108 -7.10 11.83 0.30
CA GLY A 108 -7.32 12.02 1.74
C GLY A 108 -8.56 12.82 2.06
#